data_AF-A0A921HYV6-F1
#
_entry.id   AF-A0A921HYV6-F1
#
_cell.length_a   1.000
_cell.length_b   1.000
_cell.length_c   1.000
_cell.angle_alpha   90.00
_cell.angle_beta   90.00
_cell.angle_gamma   90.00
#
_symmetry.space_group_name_H-M   'P 1'
#
loop_
_entity.id
_entity.type
_entity.pdbx_description
1 polymer ?
#
loop_
_entity_poly.entity_id
_entity_poly.type
_entity_poly.pdbx_seq_one_letter_code
_entity_poly.pdbx_strand_id
1 'polypeptide(L)'
;MDFLNEKIKTIYFKYLSAAFGSALITSIYSIVDMAMVGQYHGPEGSAALAVVAPVWNIIYSFGLLMGIGGSILFSTIRGKADGNERKSNEYFTASVIGSIVLALIIWALIICFDRQLLVFFGAQDHTLTLAREYVRPIKVAIPFFLFNQMLAAYLRNDKNPALATGAVLAGGIFNIFGDYFFVFVCDMGAYGAGLATAIGSTISFLAMLSHFFMKKNTLRLVRPERLFGKLKEILVTGFSTFFIDVAMGILTILFNRQIMIYLGTNALAVYGVIVNISTFVQCCHFPVLRTLLPASAAEYLFHILFPGADEA
;
A
#
# COMPACT_ATOMS: atom_id res chain seq x y z
N MET A 1 -16.96 13.75 20.83
CA MET A 1 -15.92 12.82 21.28
C MET A 1 -15.06 13.59 22.26
N ASP A 2 -14.96 13.11 23.49
CA ASP A 2 -14.19 13.76 24.56
C ASP A 2 -12.70 13.49 24.32
N PHE A 3 -11.99 14.50 23.80
CA PHE A 3 -10.62 14.36 23.31
C PHE A 3 -9.56 14.73 24.35
N LEU A 4 -9.87 15.11 25.60
CA LEU A 4 -8.90 15.88 26.42
C LEU A 4 -8.29 15.23 27.67
N ASN A 5 -8.53 13.96 28.03
CA ASN A 5 -7.87 13.39 29.24
C ASN A 5 -7.45 11.91 29.09
N GLU A 6 -6.16 11.64 29.34
CA GLU A 6 -5.39 10.36 29.37
C GLU A 6 -5.51 9.39 28.18
N LYS A 7 -6.68 9.27 27.56
CA LYS A 7 -7.00 8.35 26.47
C LYS A 7 -6.28 8.68 25.16
N ILE A 8 -5.90 9.94 24.91
CA ILE A 8 -5.18 10.32 23.67
C ILE A 8 -3.86 9.58 23.58
N LYS A 9 -3.05 9.58 24.65
CA LYS A 9 -1.72 8.97 24.64
C LYS A 9 -1.82 7.47 24.29
N THR A 10 -2.74 6.75 24.93
CA THR A 10 -2.96 5.33 24.65
C THR A 10 -3.48 5.07 23.23
N ILE A 11 -4.41 5.89 22.72
CA ILE A 11 -4.91 5.79 21.34
C ILE A 11 -3.80 6.10 20.35
N TYR A 12 -3.06 7.19 20.57
CA TYR A 12 -1.92 7.61 19.76
C TYR A 12 -0.88 6.50 19.66
N PHE A 13 -0.40 5.96 20.80
CA PHE A 13 0.60 4.88 20.79
C PHE A 13 0.07 3.59 20.16
N LYS A 14 -1.22 3.28 20.30
CA LYS A 14 -1.83 2.13 19.62
C LYS A 14 -1.85 2.30 18.10
N TYR A 15 -2.22 3.47 17.60
CA TYR A 15 -2.23 3.75 16.15
C TYR A 15 -0.81 3.89 15.60
N LEU A 16 0.10 4.51 16.36
CA LEU A 16 1.50 4.66 16.01
C LEU A 16 2.19 3.31 15.91
N SER A 17 2.08 2.45 16.93
CA SER A 17 2.67 1.10 16.92
C SER A 17 2.10 0.24 15.79
N ALA A 18 0.79 0.33 15.52
CA ALA A 18 0.16 -0.36 14.40
C ALA A 18 0.70 0.12 13.04
N ALA A 19 0.74 1.43 12.81
CA ALA A 19 1.24 2.02 11.58
C ALA A 19 2.74 1.76 11.38
N PHE A 20 3.54 1.91 12.45
CA PHE A 20 4.96 1.64 12.46
C PHE A 20 5.26 0.16 12.21
N GLY A 21 4.60 -0.76 12.92
CA GLY A 21 4.78 -2.19 12.71
C GLY A 21 4.44 -2.63 11.28
N SER A 22 3.39 -2.05 10.69
CA SER A 22 3.03 -2.31 9.29
C SER A 22 4.09 -1.78 8.32
N ALA A 23 4.59 -0.55 8.54
CA ALA A 23 5.61 0.04 7.67
C ALA A 23 6.95 -0.68 7.80
N LEU A 24 7.34 -1.04 9.02
CA LEU A 24 8.57 -1.76 9.32
C LEU A 24 8.61 -3.13 8.65
N ILE A 25 7.56 -3.94 8.79
CA ILE A 25 7.53 -5.25 8.13
C ILE A 25 7.56 -5.11 6.61
N THR A 26 6.88 -4.09 6.05
CA THR A 26 6.95 -3.78 4.62
C THR A 26 8.36 -3.49 4.15
N SER A 27 9.10 -2.66 4.90
CA SER A 27 10.50 -2.39 4.60
C SER A 27 11.40 -3.61 4.77
N ILE A 28 11.19 -4.43 5.81
CA ILE A 28 12.00 -5.64 6.05
C ILE A 28 11.81 -6.64 4.91
N TYR A 29 10.57 -6.99 4.55
CA TYR A 29 10.37 -7.98 3.49
C TYR A 29 10.87 -7.46 2.14
N SER A 30 10.80 -6.15 1.88
CA SER A 30 11.34 -5.56 0.64
C SER A 30 12.86 -5.66 0.56
N ILE A 31 13.56 -5.48 1.71
CA ILE A 31 15.01 -5.71 1.81
C ILE A 31 15.33 -7.20 1.64
N VAL A 32 14.55 -8.09 2.25
CA VAL A 32 14.75 -9.53 2.13
C VAL A 32 14.58 -9.99 0.69
N ASP A 33 13.51 -9.57 0.01
CA ASP A 33 13.25 -9.87 -1.39
C ASP A 33 14.44 -9.45 -2.28
N MET A 34 14.95 -8.23 -2.07
CA MET A 34 16.15 -7.74 -2.74
C MET A 34 17.40 -8.55 -2.41
N ALA A 35 17.62 -8.88 -1.14
CA ALA A 35 18.77 -9.65 -0.71
C ALA A 35 18.74 -11.08 -1.28
N MET A 36 17.59 -11.76 -1.26
CA MET A 36 17.47 -13.14 -1.72
C MET A 36 17.67 -13.23 -3.24
N VAL A 37 16.99 -12.39 -4.02
CA VAL A 37 17.15 -12.36 -5.49
C VAL A 37 18.54 -11.88 -5.89
N GLY A 38 19.08 -10.87 -5.20
CA GLY A 38 20.43 -10.35 -5.46
C GLY A 38 21.54 -11.34 -5.12
N GLN A 39 21.37 -12.16 -4.07
CA GLN A 39 22.33 -13.23 -3.73
C GLN A 39 22.26 -14.39 -4.73
N TYR A 40 21.06 -14.72 -5.22
CA TYR A 40 20.88 -15.81 -6.18
C TYR A 40 21.38 -15.45 -7.59
N HIS A 41 21.00 -14.27 -8.09
CA HIS A 41 21.25 -13.83 -9.47
C HIS A 41 22.35 -12.78 -9.61
N GLY A 42 23.00 -12.37 -8.52
CA GLY A 42 24.00 -11.31 -8.53
C GLY A 42 23.40 -9.90 -8.70
N PRO A 43 24.23 -8.91 -9.11
CA PRO A 43 23.80 -7.53 -9.31
C PRO A 43 22.58 -7.37 -10.23
N GLU A 44 22.46 -8.21 -11.24
CA GLU A 44 21.35 -8.25 -12.19
C GLU A 44 20.02 -8.53 -11.50
N GLY A 45 20.00 -9.37 -10.47
CA GLY A 45 18.83 -9.66 -9.65
C GLY A 45 18.34 -8.45 -8.87
N SER A 46 19.24 -7.77 -8.16
CA SER A 46 18.92 -6.53 -7.43
C SER A 46 18.47 -5.41 -8.37
N ALA A 47 19.12 -5.28 -9.52
CA ALA A 47 18.73 -4.32 -10.55
C ALA A 47 17.33 -4.64 -11.11
N ALA A 48 17.00 -5.92 -11.31
CA ALA A 48 15.67 -6.32 -11.78
C ALA A 48 14.56 -5.87 -10.82
N LEU A 49 14.76 -6.05 -9.52
CA LEU A 49 13.80 -5.59 -8.50
C LEU A 49 13.69 -4.06 -8.45
N ALA A 50 14.80 -3.34 -8.61
CA ALA A 50 14.78 -1.88 -8.73
C ALA A 50 13.93 -1.42 -9.94
N VAL A 51 14.04 -2.12 -11.07
CA VAL A 51 13.23 -1.84 -12.27
C VAL A 51 11.75 -2.18 -12.08
N VAL A 52 11.42 -3.19 -11.27
CA VAL A 52 10.04 -3.55 -10.96
C VAL A 52 9.38 -2.54 -10.00
N ALA A 53 10.15 -1.81 -9.19
CA ALA A 53 9.62 -0.91 -8.17
C ALA A 53 8.49 0.06 -8.63
N PRO A 54 8.55 0.68 -9.83
CA PRO A 54 7.44 1.49 -10.34
C PRO A 54 6.11 0.74 -10.52
N VAL A 55 6.12 -0.57 -10.75
CA VAL A 55 4.91 -1.41 -10.79
C VAL A 55 4.17 -1.31 -9.46
N TRP A 56 4.90 -1.38 -8.35
CA TRP A 56 4.32 -1.29 -7.01
C TRP A 56 3.70 0.07 -6.74
N ASN A 57 4.40 1.16 -7.09
CA ASN A 57 3.86 2.52 -6.97
C ASN A 57 2.55 2.68 -7.76
N ILE A 58 2.48 2.15 -8.98
CA ILE A 58 1.25 2.20 -9.78
C ILE A 58 0.13 1.43 -9.07
N ILE A 59 0.35 0.16 -8.68
CA ILE A 59 -0.69 -0.66 -8.03
C ILE A 59 -1.16 -0.03 -6.71
N TYR A 60 -0.22 0.39 -5.86
CA TYR A 60 -0.52 0.97 -4.57
C TYR A 60 -1.22 2.32 -4.68
N SER A 61 -0.84 3.18 -5.63
CA SER A 61 -1.49 4.47 -5.84
C SER A 61 -3.00 4.33 -6.06
N PHE A 62 -3.44 3.38 -6.90
CA PHE A 62 -4.86 3.15 -7.15
C PHE A 62 -5.59 2.51 -5.96
N GLY A 63 -4.90 1.65 -5.21
CA GLY A 63 -5.42 1.11 -3.95
C GLY A 63 -5.61 2.21 -2.89
N LEU A 64 -4.65 3.15 -2.80
CA LEU A 64 -4.71 4.32 -1.94
C LEU A 64 -5.80 5.30 -2.38
N LEU A 65 -5.99 5.51 -3.69
CA LEU A 65 -7.05 6.36 -4.25
C LEU A 65 -8.43 5.94 -3.74
N MET A 66 -8.79 4.66 -3.92
CA MET A 66 -10.08 4.12 -3.48
C MET A 66 -10.16 3.90 -1.96
N GLY A 67 -9.03 3.53 -1.33
CA GLY A 67 -8.91 3.30 0.10
C GLY A 67 -8.99 4.57 0.93
N ILE A 68 -8.05 5.49 0.76
CA ILE A 68 -8.01 6.75 1.52
C ILE A 68 -9.18 7.64 1.14
N GLY A 69 -9.44 7.85 -0.16
CA GLY A 69 -10.56 8.68 -0.61
C GLY A 69 -11.90 8.21 -0.06
N GLY A 70 -12.17 6.91 -0.14
CA GLY A 70 -13.41 6.33 0.37
C GLY A 70 -13.50 6.27 1.89
N SER A 71 -12.42 5.85 2.56
CA SER A 71 -12.41 5.70 4.02
C SER A 71 -12.55 7.03 4.75
N ILE A 72 -12.08 8.15 4.18
CA ILE A 72 -12.28 9.51 4.72
C ILE A 72 -13.76 9.91 4.63
N LEU A 73 -14.40 9.74 3.47
CA LEU A 73 -15.81 10.07 3.28
C LEU A 73 -16.70 9.18 4.16
N PHE A 74 -16.36 7.89 4.22
CA PHE A 74 -16.99 6.91 5.11
C PHE A 74 -16.95 7.36 6.57
N SER A 75 -15.77 7.71 7.11
CA SER A 75 -15.62 8.09 8.52
C SER A 75 -16.27 9.44 8.82
N THR A 76 -16.19 10.38 7.88
CA THR A 76 -16.81 11.70 8.00
C THR A 76 -18.33 11.60 8.11
N ILE A 77 -18.96 10.75 7.29
CA ILE A 77 -20.41 10.54 7.32
C ILE A 77 -20.82 9.75 8.56
N ARG A 78 -20.03 8.73 8.93
CA ARG A 78 -20.27 7.92 10.14
C ARG A 78 -20.19 8.76 11.42
N GLY A 79 -19.35 9.80 11.43
CA GLY A 79 -19.21 10.72 12.56
C GLY A 79 -20.33 11.77 12.67
N LYS A 80 -21.14 11.98 11.63
CA LYS A 80 -22.22 12.97 11.61
C LYS A 80 -23.55 12.32 12.02
N ALA A 81 -23.87 12.39 13.33
CA ALA A 81 -25.13 12.00 13.98
C ALA A 81 -25.65 10.56 13.73
N ASP A 82 -26.46 10.04 14.66
CA ASP A 82 -27.02 8.70 14.56
C ASP A 82 -27.97 8.58 13.35
N GLY A 83 -27.85 7.50 12.57
CA GLY A 83 -28.73 7.20 11.42
C GLY A 83 -28.07 7.24 10.03
N ASN A 84 -26.82 7.69 9.90
CA ASN A 84 -26.11 7.77 8.61
C ASN A 84 -25.32 6.49 8.23
N GLU A 85 -25.54 5.37 8.93
CA GLU A 85 -24.79 4.13 8.71
C GLU A 85 -24.91 3.58 7.29
N ARG A 86 -26.14 3.57 6.75
CA ARG A 86 -26.39 3.13 5.38
C ARG A 86 -25.61 3.99 4.39
N LYS A 87 -25.72 5.32 4.51
CA LYS A 87 -25.07 6.28 3.62
C LYS A 87 -23.55 6.16 3.62
N SER A 88 -22.95 5.93 4.79
CA SER A 88 -21.50 5.67 4.93
C SER A 88 -21.11 4.34 4.24
N ASN A 89 -21.89 3.28 4.43
CA ASN A 89 -21.69 1.98 3.78
C ASN A 89 -21.83 2.03 2.24
N GLU A 90 -22.56 2.99 1.69
CA GLU A 90 -22.61 3.21 0.24
C GLU A 90 -21.26 3.66 -0.32
N TYR A 91 -20.48 4.47 0.43
CA TYR A 91 -19.12 4.84 0.02
C TYR A 91 -18.15 3.66 0.09
N PHE A 92 -18.28 2.81 1.11
CA PHE A 92 -17.54 1.55 1.17
C PHE A 92 -17.82 0.68 -0.06
N THR A 93 -19.10 0.51 -0.40
CA THR A 93 -19.50 -0.27 -1.57
C THR A 93 -19.02 0.36 -2.88
N ALA A 94 -19.12 1.69 -3.01
CA ALA A 94 -18.60 2.42 -4.16
C ALA A 94 -17.08 2.25 -4.30
N SER A 95 -16.31 2.36 -3.21
CA SER A 95 -14.87 2.07 -3.20
C SER A 95 -14.57 0.64 -3.63
N VAL A 96 -15.30 -0.36 -3.13
CA VAL A 96 -15.10 -1.76 -3.53
C VAL A 96 -15.34 -1.92 -5.04
N ILE A 97 -16.46 -1.40 -5.56
CA ILE A 97 -16.75 -1.46 -7.00
C ILE A 97 -15.67 -0.75 -7.82
N GLY A 98 -15.27 0.45 -7.40
CA GLY A 98 -14.19 1.21 -8.04
C GLY A 98 -12.86 0.47 -8.03
N SER A 99 -12.51 -0.17 -6.91
CA SER A 99 -11.32 -1.01 -6.76
C SER A 99 -11.37 -2.25 -7.65
N ILE A 100 -12.52 -2.92 -7.81
CA ILE A 100 -12.66 -4.04 -8.77
C ILE A 100 -12.37 -3.54 -10.19
N VAL A 101 -13.01 -2.46 -10.61
CA VAL A 101 -12.85 -1.91 -11.96
C VAL A 101 -11.40 -1.50 -12.22
N LEU A 102 -10.79 -0.76 -11.30
CA LEU A 102 -9.39 -0.35 -11.41
C LEU A 102 -8.43 -1.54 -11.39
N ALA A 103 -8.65 -2.51 -10.50
CA ALA A 103 -7.84 -3.72 -10.44
C ALA A 103 -7.89 -4.48 -11.77
N LEU A 104 -9.07 -4.63 -12.38
CA LEU A 104 -9.20 -5.29 -13.69
C LEU A 104 -8.47 -4.52 -14.80
N ILE A 105 -8.55 -3.19 -14.81
CA ILE A 105 -7.85 -2.34 -15.79
C ILE A 105 -6.33 -2.49 -15.64
N ILE A 106 -5.81 -2.34 -14.41
CA ILE A 106 -4.37 -2.44 -14.12
C ILE A 106 -3.87 -3.85 -14.40
N TRP A 107 -4.66 -4.86 -14.05
CA TRP A 107 -4.35 -6.25 -14.30
C TRP A 107 -4.24 -6.55 -15.80
N ALA A 108 -5.19 -6.09 -16.61
CA ALA A 108 -5.14 -6.19 -18.06
C ALA A 108 -3.93 -5.45 -18.65
N LEU A 109 -3.63 -4.24 -18.15
CA LEU A 109 -2.47 -3.46 -18.58
C LEU A 109 -1.16 -4.20 -18.31
N ILE A 110 -0.97 -4.72 -17.10
CA ILE A 110 0.28 -5.41 -16.72
C ILE A 110 0.41 -6.76 -17.42
N ILE A 111 -0.69 -7.52 -17.62
CA ILE A 111 -0.61 -8.79 -18.35
C ILE A 111 -0.24 -8.57 -19.81
N CYS A 112 -0.90 -7.62 -20.48
CA CYS A 112 -0.73 -7.39 -21.91
C CYS A 112 0.57 -6.63 -22.25
N PHE A 113 1.06 -5.78 -21.34
CA PHE A 113 2.16 -4.86 -21.61
C PHE A 113 3.35 -5.00 -20.64
N ASP A 114 3.50 -6.13 -19.93
CA ASP A 114 4.59 -6.32 -18.95
C ASP A 114 5.96 -5.99 -19.52
N ARG A 115 6.28 -6.49 -20.72
CA ARG A 115 7.57 -6.27 -21.36
C ARG A 115 7.78 -4.81 -21.69
N GLN A 116 6.80 -4.15 -22.30
CA GLN A 116 6.87 -2.75 -22.70
C GLN A 116 7.01 -1.84 -21.48
N LEU A 117 6.27 -2.13 -20.41
CA LEU A 117 6.36 -1.41 -19.14
C LEU A 117 7.74 -1.58 -18.51
N LEU A 118 8.26 -2.79 -18.40
CA LEU A 118 9.56 -3.04 -17.78
C LEU A 118 10.71 -2.41 -18.58
N VAL A 119 10.67 -2.48 -19.91
CA VAL A 119 11.64 -1.76 -20.77
C VAL A 119 11.51 -0.25 -20.58
N PHE A 120 10.28 0.27 -20.50
CA PHE A 120 10.04 1.68 -20.21
C PHE A 120 10.58 2.08 -18.83
N PHE A 121 10.49 1.21 -17.83
CA PHE A 121 11.03 1.42 -16.48
C PHE A 121 12.56 1.33 -16.40
N GLY A 122 13.23 0.95 -17.48
CA GLY A 122 14.68 0.89 -17.58
C GLY A 122 15.28 -0.52 -17.62
N ALA A 123 14.49 -1.58 -17.81
CA ALA A 123 15.03 -2.93 -17.98
C ALA A 123 15.72 -3.10 -19.33
N GLN A 124 16.89 -3.75 -19.33
CA GLN A 124 17.63 -4.16 -20.53
C GLN A 124 18.10 -5.61 -20.39
N ASP A 125 18.24 -6.31 -21.51
CA ASP A 125 18.83 -7.65 -21.65
C ASP A 125 18.44 -8.65 -20.54
N HIS A 126 19.41 -9.04 -19.71
CA HIS A 126 19.22 -10.02 -18.64
C HIS A 126 18.32 -9.50 -17.52
N THR A 127 18.45 -8.22 -17.15
CA THR A 127 17.60 -7.55 -16.15
C THR A 127 16.13 -7.60 -16.54
N LEU A 128 15.81 -7.49 -17.84
CA LEU A 128 14.44 -7.64 -18.34
C LEU A 128 13.90 -9.06 -18.14
N THR A 129 14.73 -10.07 -18.36
CA THR A 129 14.34 -11.47 -18.19
C THR A 129 14.01 -11.75 -16.72
N LEU A 130 14.90 -11.38 -15.81
CA LEU A 130 14.71 -11.54 -14.36
C LEU A 130 13.50 -10.73 -13.84
N ALA A 131 13.32 -9.49 -14.30
CA ALA A 131 12.17 -8.69 -13.90
C ALA A 131 10.84 -9.32 -14.36
N ARG A 132 10.81 -9.93 -15.54
CA ARG A 132 9.62 -10.65 -16.03
C ARG A 132 9.37 -11.93 -15.26
N GLU A 133 10.42 -12.67 -14.89
CA GLU A 133 10.30 -13.86 -14.03
C GLU A 133 9.70 -13.50 -12.67
N TYR A 134 10.20 -12.43 -12.05
CA TYR A 134 9.68 -11.91 -10.78
C TYR A 134 8.22 -11.46 -10.87
N VAL A 135 7.85 -10.71 -11.92
CA VAL A 135 6.47 -10.19 -12.07
C VAL A 135 5.48 -11.30 -12.46
N ARG A 136 5.93 -12.41 -13.06
CA ARG A 136 5.06 -13.49 -13.55
C ARG A 136 4.07 -14.04 -12.50
N PRO A 137 4.49 -14.48 -11.30
CA PRO A 137 3.55 -14.92 -10.26
C PRO A 137 2.73 -13.75 -9.70
N ILE A 138 3.33 -12.56 -9.59
CA ILE A 138 2.66 -11.34 -9.09
C ILE A 138 1.46 -10.99 -9.95
N LYS A 139 1.51 -11.23 -11.27
CA LYS A 139 0.39 -10.95 -12.19
C LYS A 139 -0.93 -11.51 -11.69
N VAL A 140 -0.94 -12.71 -11.12
CA VAL A 140 -2.18 -13.36 -10.63
C VAL A 140 -2.69 -12.69 -9.35
N ALA A 141 -1.78 -12.13 -8.54
CA ALA A 141 -2.08 -11.52 -7.26
C ALA A 141 -2.27 -9.98 -7.31
N ILE A 142 -2.11 -9.33 -8.47
CA ILE A 142 -2.30 -7.87 -8.65
C ILE A 142 -3.57 -7.33 -7.97
N PRO A 143 -4.75 -7.96 -8.14
CA PRO A 143 -5.96 -7.49 -7.47
C PRO A 143 -5.81 -7.45 -5.94
N PHE A 144 -5.16 -8.46 -5.34
CA PHE A 144 -4.98 -8.53 -3.89
C PHE A 144 -4.11 -7.40 -3.35
N PHE A 145 -3.06 -6.99 -4.05
CA PHE A 145 -2.23 -5.85 -3.65
C PHE A 145 -3.03 -4.55 -3.58
N LEU A 146 -3.87 -4.29 -4.59
CA LEU A 146 -4.74 -3.11 -4.62
C LEU A 146 -5.76 -3.17 -3.46
N PHE A 147 -6.41 -4.32 -3.27
CA PHE A 147 -7.38 -4.50 -2.20
C PHE A 147 -6.77 -4.43 -0.80
N ASN A 148 -5.53 -4.89 -0.61
CA ASN A 148 -4.82 -4.76 0.66
C ASN A 148 -4.71 -3.28 1.07
N GLN A 149 -4.34 -2.40 0.14
CA GLN A 149 -4.29 -0.96 0.41
C GLN A 149 -5.68 -0.37 0.70
N MET A 150 -6.69 -0.77 -0.08
CA MET A 150 -8.07 -0.31 0.10
C MET A 150 -8.64 -0.74 1.47
N LEU A 151 -8.59 -2.03 1.78
CA LEU A 151 -9.12 -2.60 3.02
C LEU A 151 -8.35 -2.09 4.23
N ALA A 152 -7.02 -2.00 4.17
CA ALA A 152 -6.23 -1.47 5.27
C ALA A 152 -6.67 -0.05 5.66
N ALA A 153 -6.98 0.82 4.69
CA ALA A 153 -7.49 2.17 4.96
C ALA A 153 -8.85 2.13 5.68
N TYR A 154 -9.79 1.31 5.20
CA TYR A 154 -11.11 1.16 5.82
C TYR A 154 -11.04 0.55 7.22
N LEU A 155 -10.24 -0.50 7.44
CA LEU A 155 -10.09 -1.15 8.77
C LEU A 155 -9.48 -0.19 9.80
N ARG A 156 -8.51 0.64 9.39
CA ARG A 156 -7.92 1.67 10.27
C ARG A 156 -8.97 2.71 10.69
N ASN A 157 -9.87 3.08 9.80
CA ASN A 157 -10.96 4.02 10.08
C ASN A 157 -12.15 3.36 10.80
N ASP A 158 -12.36 2.05 10.65
CA ASP A 158 -13.40 1.26 11.33
C ASP A 158 -12.94 0.73 12.70
N LYS A 159 -12.08 1.50 13.40
CA LYS A 159 -11.59 1.22 14.76
C LYS A 159 -10.90 -0.15 14.96
N ASN A 160 -10.47 -0.81 13.88
CA ASN A 160 -9.73 -2.08 13.93
C ASN A 160 -8.36 -2.01 13.21
N PRO A 161 -7.48 -1.04 13.56
CA PRO A 161 -6.16 -0.94 12.95
C PRO A 161 -5.26 -2.14 13.26
N ALA A 162 -5.48 -2.81 14.39
CA ALA A 162 -4.70 -3.98 14.80
C ALA A 162 -4.87 -5.17 13.84
N LEU A 163 -6.08 -5.38 13.30
CA LEU A 163 -6.31 -6.42 12.30
C LEU A 163 -5.60 -6.10 10.98
N ALA A 164 -5.65 -4.84 10.52
CA ALA A 164 -4.94 -4.43 9.32
C ALA A 164 -3.43 -4.64 9.47
N THR A 165 -2.86 -4.26 10.61
CA THR A 165 -1.44 -4.49 10.90
C THR A 165 -1.11 -5.98 11.03
N GLY A 166 -1.92 -6.75 11.76
CA GLY A 166 -1.72 -8.20 11.91
C GLY A 166 -1.78 -8.93 10.58
N ALA A 167 -2.65 -8.51 9.67
CA ALA A 167 -2.74 -9.06 8.32
C ALA A 167 -1.47 -8.79 7.50
N VAL A 168 -1.00 -7.53 7.47
CA VAL A 168 0.25 -7.17 6.78
C VAL A 168 1.46 -7.88 7.39
N LEU A 169 1.51 -8.02 8.72
CA LEU A 169 2.55 -8.77 9.42
C LEU A 169 2.54 -10.24 9.02
N ALA A 170 1.38 -10.90 9.02
CA ALA A 170 1.26 -12.30 8.63
C ALA A 170 1.74 -12.54 7.20
N GLY A 171 1.34 -11.68 6.26
CA GLY A 171 1.80 -11.76 4.87
C GLY A 171 3.28 -11.47 4.71
N GLY A 172 3.81 -10.45 5.38
CA GLY A 172 5.23 -10.08 5.33
C GLY A 172 6.13 -11.15 5.96
N ILE A 173 5.73 -11.73 7.09
CA ILE A 173 6.44 -12.85 7.72
C ILE A 173 6.46 -14.05 6.79
N PHE A 174 5.32 -14.41 6.19
CA PHE A 174 5.29 -15.47 5.19
C PHE A 174 6.21 -15.16 4.00
N ASN A 175 6.20 -13.93 3.51
CA ASN A 175 7.05 -13.53 2.38
C ASN A 175 8.54 -13.67 2.72
N ILE A 176 9.00 -13.25 3.90
CA ILE A 176 10.40 -13.42 4.33
C ILE A 176 10.82 -14.89 4.33
N PHE A 177 10.01 -15.77 4.91
CA PHE A 177 10.30 -17.21 4.91
C PHE A 177 10.17 -17.83 3.52
N GLY A 178 9.17 -17.39 2.77
CA GLY A 178 8.87 -17.83 1.42
C GLY A 178 9.96 -17.45 0.44
N ASP A 179 10.58 -16.27 0.57
CA ASP A 179 11.68 -15.83 -0.28
C ASP A 179 12.85 -16.79 -0.10
N TYR A 180 13.28 -17.03 1.13
CA TYR A 180 14.36 -17.99 1.38
C TYR A 180 14.03 -19.39 0.85
N PHE A 181 12.83 -19.89 1.14
CA PHE A 181 12.41 -21.24 0.75
C PHE A 181 12.27 -21.40 -0.76
N PHE A 182 11.49 -20.55 -1.42
CA PHE A 182 11.25 -20.68 -2.86
C PHE A 182 12.48 -20.29 -3.69
N VAL A 183 13.25 -19.28 -3.28
CA VAL A 183 14.45 -18.85 -4.02
C VAL A 183 15.54 -19.91 -3.94
N PHE A 184 15.91 -20.37 -2.73
CA PHE A 184 17.08 -21.25 -2.55
C PHE A 184 16.74 -22.73 -2.40
N VAL A 185 15.69 -23.09 -1.65
CA VAL A 185 15.36 -24.51 -1.38
C VAL A 185 14.66 -25.14 -2.58
N CYS A 186 13.78 -24.39 -3.24
CA CYS A 186 13.09 -24.84 -4.45
C CYS A 186 13.81 -24.47 -5.76
N ASP A 187 14.94 -23.75 -5.69
CA ASP A 187 15.75 -23.34 -6.86
C ASP A 187 14.95 -22.53 -7.90
N MET A 188 14.00 -21.69 -7.44
CA MET A 188 13.08 -20.95 -8.32
C MET A 188 13.57 -19.53 -8.64
N GLY A 189 14.69 -19.08 -8.06
CA GLY A 189 15.28 -17.78 -8.35
C GLY A 189 14.31 -16.59 -8.21
N ALA A 190 14.33 -15.66 -9.18
CA ALA A 190 13.48 -14.47 -9.17
C ALA A 190 11.97 -14.79 -9.20
N TYR A 191 11.58 -15.87 -9.88
CA TYR A 191 10.19 -16.35 -9.87
C TYR A 191 9.76 -16.78 -8.46
N GLY A 192 10.63 -17.44 -7.70
CA GLY A 192 10.36 -17.85 -6.32
C GLY A 192 10.06 -16.67 -5.39
N ALA A 193 10.84 -15.60 -5.49
CA ALA A 193 10.66 -14.38 -4.69
C ALA A 193 9.35 -13.66 -5.03
N GLY A 194 9.04 -13.55 -6.33
CA GLY A 194 7.74 -13.03 -6.77
C GLY A 194 6.55 -13.89 -6.29
N LEU A 195 6.72 -15.21 -6.21
CA LEU A 195 5.69 -16.14 -5.73
C LEU A 195 5.45 -15.99 -4.23
N ALA A 196 6.52 -15.89 -3.43
CA ALA A 196 6.43 -15.60 -2.00
C ALA A 196 5.66 -14.29 -1.75
N THR A 197 5.98 -13.25 -2.52
CA THR A 197 5.33 -11.94 -2.43
C THR A 197 3.85 -12.02 -2.78
N ALA A 198 3.50 -12.75 -3.85
CA ALA A 198 2.12 -12.99 -4.26
C ALA A 198 1.29 -13.73 -3.20
N ILE A 199 1.87 -14.79 -2.60
CA ILE A 199 1.20 -15.56 -1.54
C ILE A 199 1.08 -14.73 -0.27
N GLY A 200 2.13 -13.99 0.13
CA GLY A 200 2.09 -13.10 1.30
C GLY A 200 1.01 -12.02 1.18
N SER A 201 0.85 -11.44 -0.02
CA SER A 201 -0.24 -10.51 -0.31
C SER A 201 -1.62 -11.16 -0.23
N THR A 202 -1.74 -12.40 -0.71
CA THR A 202 -2.99 -13.18 -0.62
C THR A 202 -3.34 -13.50 0.85
N ILE A 203 -2.36 -13.90 1.67
CA ILE A 203 -2.53 -14.13 3.10
C ILE A 203 -3.01 -12.85 3.80
N SER A 204 -2.37 -11.71 3.51
CA SER A 204 -2.77 -10.41 4.04
C SER A 204 -4.24 -10.09 3.69
N PHE A 205 -4.62 -10.31 2.43
CA PHE A 205 -5.96 -10.03 1.95
C PHE A 205 -7.00 -10.92 2.65
N LEU A 206 -6.75 -12.22 2.74
CA LEU A 206 -7.63 -13.17 3.42
C LEU A 206 -7.75 -12.86 4.93
N ALA A 207 -6.66 -12.45 5.57
CA ALA A 207 -6.68 -12.02 6.96
C ALA A 207 -7.48 -10.73 7.15
N MET A 208 -7.41 -9.75 6.22
CA MET A 208 -8.27 -8.56 6.29
C MET A 208 -9.74 -8.89 6.04
N LEU A 209 -10.04 -9.86 5.16
CA LEU A 209 -11.41 -10.33 4.94
C LEU A 209 -12.03 -10.99 6.18
N SER A 210 -11.22 -11.50 7.11
CA SER A 210 -11.73 -12.04 8.38
C SER A 210 -12.52 -10.99 9.18
N HIS A 211 -12.28 -9.70 8.93
CA HIS A 211 -13.03 -8.59 9.53
C HIS A 211 -14.53 -8.73 9.33
N PHE A 212 -14.98 -9.13 8.14
CA PHE A 212 -16.41 -9.19 7.80
C PHE A 212 -17.19 -10.23 8.64
N PHE A 213 -16.48 -11.19 9.24
CA PHE A 213 -17.05 -12.21 10.12
C PHE A 213 -16.98 -11.84 11.61
N MET A 214 -16.33 -10.73 11.97
CA MET A 214 -16.19 -10.30 13.37
C MET A 214 -17.40 -9.51 13.85
N LYS A 215 -17.76 -9.66 15.14
CA LYS A 215 -18.84 -8.89 15.80
C LYS A 215 -18.62 -7.37 15.81
N LYS A 216 -17.39 -6.90 15.58
CA LYS A 216 -17.01 -5.48 15.55
C LYS A 216 -17.13 -4.85 14.15
N ASN A 217 -17.52 -5.62 13.14
CA ASN A 217 -17.63 -5.14 11.76
C ASN A 217 -18.76 -4.13 11.60
N THR A 218 -18.45 -2.92 11.14
CA THR A 218 -19.48 -1.95 10.73
C THR A 218 -19.55 -1.77 9.20
N LEU A 219 -18.58 -2.33 8.47
CA LEU A 219 -18.53 -2.34 7.01
C LEU A 219 -19.55 -3.32 6.44
N ARG A 220 -20.54 -2.78 5.71
CA ARG A 220 -21.54 -3.58 5.01
C ARG A 220 -21.60 -3.18 3.55
N LEU A 221 -21.71 -4.18 2.68
CA LEU A 221 -22.03 -3.96 1.29
C LEU A 221 -23.52 -3.60 1.20
N VAL A 222 -23.80 -2.41 0.68
CA VAL A 222 -25.15 -1.87 0.50
C VAL A 222 -25.25 -1.27 -0.89
N ARG A 223 -26.42 -1.34 -1.51
CA ARG A 223 -26.62 -0.78 -2.85
C ARG A 223 -26.37 0.74 -2.83
N PRO A 224 -25.35 1.25 -3.55
CA PRO A 224 -25.04 2.67 -3.53
C PRO A 224 -26.05 3.45 -4.37
N GLU A 225 -26.67 4.46 -3.77
CA GLU A 225 -27.43 5.47 -4.51
C GLU A 225 -26.46 6.41 -5.23
N ARG A 226 -26.69 6.69 -6.52
CA ARG A 226 -25.83 7.56 -7.35
C ARG A 226 -24.34 7.14 -7.33
N LEU A 227 -24.05 5.87 -7.66
CA LEU A 227 -22.70 5.30 -7.70
C LEU A 227 -21.66 6.21 -8.36
N PHE A 228 -21.96 6.78 -9.54
CA PHE A 228 -21.05 7.67 -10.25
C PHE A 228 -20.70 8.95 -9.47
N GLY A 229 -21.68 9.53 -8.78
CA GLY A 229 -21.45 10.71 -7.93
C GLY A 229 -20.51 10.39 -6.77
N LYS A 230 -20.75 9.27 -6.08
CA LYS A 230 -19.89 8.81 -4.98
C LYS A 230 -18.49 8.46 -5.46
N LEU A 231 -18.35 7.79 -6.59
CA LEU A 231 -17.05 7.50 -7.19
C LEU A 231 -16.29 8.79 -7.50
N LYS A 232 -16.95 9.82 -8.06
CA LYS A 232 -16.33 11.12 -8.31
C LYS A 232 -15.84 11.77 -7.01
N GLU A 233 -16.65 11.74 -5.95
CA GLU A 233 -16.24 12.26 -4.64
C GLU A 233 -15.03 11.50 -4.08
N ILE A 234 -15.04 10.17 -4.13
CA ILE A 234 -13.91 9.32 -3.71
C ILE A 234 -12.65 9.67 -4.49
N LEU A 235 -12.76 9.80 -5.81
CA LEU A 235 -11.64 10.14 -6.68
C LEU A 235 -11.06 11.51 -6.30
N VAL A 236 -11.90 12.53 -6.12
CA VAL A 236 -11.45 13.89 -5.74
C VAL A 236 -10.78 13.88 -4.36
N THR A 237 -11.35 13.18 -3.38
CA THR A 237 -10.77 13.10 -2.02
C THR A 237 -9.45 12.33 -2.01
N GLY A 238 -9.33 11.24 -2.76
CA GLY A 238 -8.12 10.42 -2.81
C GLY A 238 -7.05 10.91 -3.80
N PHE A 239 -7.37 11.87 -4.68
CA PHE A 239 -6.50 12.26 -5.80
C PHE A 239 -5.14 12.78 -5.34
N SER A 240 -5.08 13.53 -4.24
CA SER A 240 -3.82 14.06 -3.71
C SER A 240 -2.84 12.95 -3.33
N THR A 241 -3.31 11.93 -2.62
CA THR A 241 -2.46 10.81 -2.20
C THR A 241 -2.06 9.93 -3.37
N PHE A 242 -3.00 9.68 -4.28
CA PHE A 242 -2.74 8.99 -5.55
C PHE A 242 -1.65 9.71 -6.35
N PHE A 243 -1.76 11.02 -6.52
CA PHE A 243 -0.84 11.80 -7.32
C PHE A 243 0.58 11.79 -6.75
N ILE A 244 0.73 11.87 -5.42
CA ILE A 244 2.03 11.77 -4.75
C ILE A 244 2.68 10.42 -5.05
N ASP A 245 1.95 9.33 -4.92
CA ASP A 245 2.48 7.97 -5.10
C ASP A 245 2.82 7.68 -6.58
N VAL A 246 1.99 8.16 -7.51
CA VAL A 246 2.29 8.12 -8.95
C VAL A 246 3.51 8.98 -9.30
N ALA A 247 3.63 10.18 -8.72
CA ALA A 247 4.77 11.05 -8.95
C ALA A 247 6.08 10.39 -8.46
N MET A 248 6.04 9.70 -7.32
CA MET A 248 7.16 8.87 -6.84
C MET A 248 7.48 7.74 -7.83
N GLY A 249 6.46 7.05 -8.35
CA GLY A 249 6.64 6.05 -9.41
C GLY A 249 7.31 6.61 -10.67
N ILE A 250 6.87 7.77 -11.16
CA ILE A 250 7.46 8.47 -12.31
C ILE A 250 8.92 8.84 -12.01
N LEU A 251 9.20 9.38 -10.81
CA LEU A 251 10.54 9.74 -10.39
C LEU A 251 11.47 8.51 -10.37
N THR A 252 10.99 7.38 -9.83
CA THR A 252 11.73 6.11 -9.86
C THR A 252 12.00 5.64 -11.29
N ILE A 253 11.04 5.75 -12.20
CA ILE A 253 11.24 5.42 -13.63
C ILE A 253 12.35 6.28 -14.23
N LEU A 254 12.30 7.60 -13.98
CA LEU A 254 13.32 8.51 -14.50
C LEU A 254 14.71 8.15 -13.97
N PHE A 255 14.86 7.92 -12.67
CA PHE A 255 16.14 7.50 -12.08
C PHE A 255 16.62 6.15 -12.64
N ASN A 256 15.76 5.13 -12.67
CA ASN A 256 16.11 3.82 -13.18
C ASN A 256 16.62 3.90 -14.63
N ARG A 257 15.91 4.64 -15.49
CA ARG A 257 16.33 4.83 -16.89
C ARG A 257 17.66 5.58 -16.99
N GLN A 258 17.83 6.66 -16.23
CA GLN A 258 19.03 7.47 -16.31
C GLN A 258 20.27 6.72 -15.81
N ILE A 259 20.12 5.97 -14.72
CA ILE A 259 21.18 5.12 -14.19
C ILE A 259 21.49 4.00 -15.18
N MET A 260 20.47 3.33 -15.73
CA MET A 260 20.70 2.26 -16.71
C MET A 260 21.44 2.77 -17.96
N ILE A 261 21.06 3.92 -18.51
CA ILE A 261 21.67 4.47 -19.73
C ILE A 261 23.13 4.90 -19.50
N TYR A 262 23.44 5.54 -18.37
CA TYR A 262 24.76 6.15 -18.16
C TYR A 262 25.74 5.30 -17.35
N LEU A 263 25.23 4.43 -16.47
CA LEU A 263 26.03 3.71 -15.47
C LEU A 263 25.82 2.19 -15.51
N GLY A 264 24.79 1.72 -16.22
CA GLY A 264 24.49 0.31 -16.41
C GLY A 264 23.94 -0.42 -15.19
N THR A 265 23.87 -1.75 -15.30
CA THR A 265 23.18 -2.64 -14.36
C THR A 265 23.77 -2.61 -12.94
N ASN A 266 25.10 -2.60 -12.79
CA ASN A 266 25.75 -2.61 -11.48
C ASN A 266 25.42 -1.38 -10.65
N ALA A 267 25.39 -0.20 -11.28
CA ALA A 267 25.01 1.03 -10.60
C ALA A 267 23.52 1.02 -10.22
N LEU A 268 22.66 0.44 -11.07
CA LEU A 268 21.24 0.30 -10.76
C LEU A 268 20.99 -0.65 -9.59
N ALA A 269 21.78 -1.73 -9.49
CA ALA A 269 21.74 -2.64 -8.35
C ALA A 269 22.08 -1.91 -7.04
N VAL A 270 23.15 -1.11 -7.03
CA VAL A 270 23.53 -0.29 -5.87
C VAL A 270 22.45 0.74 -5.53
N TYR A 271 21.88 1.40 -6.54
CA TYR A 271 20.77 2.33 -6.34
C TYR A 271 19.55 1.64 -5.69
N GLY A 272 19.20 0.44 -6.14
CA GLY A 272 18.13 -0.37 -5.55
C GLY A 272 18.34 -0.62 -4.05
N VAL A 273 19.58 -0.95 -3.65
CA VAL A 273 19.94 -1.13 -2.23
C VAL A 273 19.81 0.18 -1.46
N ILE A 274 20.31 1.30 -2.01
CA ILE A 274 20.21 2.63 -1.39
C ILE A 274 18.74 3.02 -1.17
N VAL A 275 17.88 2.79 -2.18
CA VAL A 275 16.44 3.07 -2.08
C VAL A 275 15.80 2.24 -0.97
N ASN A 276 16.09 0.95 -0.87
CA ASN A 276 15.56 0.09 0.19
C ASN A 276 15.97 0.55 1.60
N ILE A 277 17.24 0.94 1.78
CA ILE A 277 17.72 1.52 3.05
C ILE A 277 17.00 2.84 3.35
N SER A 278 16.84 3.71 2.34
CA SER A 278 16.09 4.97 2.49
C SER A 278 14.64 4.71 2.90
N THR A 279 13.97 3.74 2.28
CA THR A 279 12.60 3.34 2.63
C THR A 279 12.50 2.81 4.06
N PHE A 280 13.48 2.05 4.52
CA PHE A 280 13.55 1.59 5.91
C PHE A 280 13.68 2.78 6.89
N VAL A 281 14.53 3.77 6.61
CA VAL A 281 14.64 4.96 7.45
C VAL A 281 13.33 5.78 7.42
N GLN A 282 12.71 5.89 6.24
CA GLN A 282 11.42 6.57 6.08
C GLN A 282 10.29 5.91 6.87
N CYS A 283 10.33 4.58 7.07
CA CYS A 283 9.33 3.86 7.87
C CYS A 283 9.30 4.33 9.34
N CYS A 284 10.39 4.91 9.84
CA CYS A 284 10.44 5.52 11.18
C CYS A 284 9.76 6.90 11.23
N HIS A 285 9.72 7.63 10.11
CA HIS A 285 9.19 9.00 10.03
C HIS A 285 7.70 9.03 9.65
N PHE A 286 7.29 8.25 8.65
CA PHE A 286 5.93 8.30 8.09
C PHE A 286 4.79 7.97 9.07
N PRO A 287 4.93 6.96 9.96
CA PRO A 287 3.91 6.66 10.96
C PRO A 287 3.68 7.81 11.92
N VAL A 288 4.75 8.46 12.38
CA VAL A 288 4.70 9.63 13.26
C VAL A 288 3.91 10.75 12.58
N LEU A 289 4.24 11.06 11.33
CA LEU A 289 3.53 12.08 10.56
C LEU A 289 2.03 11.75 10.41
N ARG A 290 1.70 10.51 10.04
CA ARG A 290 0.31 10.05 9.86
C ARG A 290 -0.50 10.02 11.16
N THR A 291 0.15 9.82 12.31
CA THR A 291 -0.51 9.89 13.62
C THR A 291 -0.68 11.31 14.15
N LEU A 292 0.16 12.25 13.72
CA LEU A 292 0.09 13.66 14.10
C LEU A 292 -0.95 14.43 13.27
N LEU A 293 -1.14 14.07 11.99
CA LEU A 293 -2.11 14.72 11.09
C LEU A 293 -3.55 14.83 11.65
N PRO A 294 -4.14 13.79 12.27
CA PRO A 294 -5.46 13.90 12.88
C PRO A 294 -5.46 14.79 14.13
N ALA A 295 -4.37 14.81 14.90
CA ALA A 295 -4.25 15.60 16.12
C ALA A 295 -4.13 17.09 15.77
N SER A 296 -3.26 17.44 14.83
CA SER A 296 -3.09 18.83 14.38
C SER A 296 -4.30 19.34 13.60
N ALA A 297 -4.97 18.50 12.80
CA ALA A 297 -6.21 18.88 12.13
C ALA A 297 -7.36 19.09 13.12
N ALA A 298 -7.45 18.28 14.19
CA ALA A 298 -8.43 18.47 15.26
C ALA A 298 -8.16 19.76 16.05
N GLU A 299 -6.89 20.07 16.32
CA GLU A 299 -6.45 21.29 17.00
C GLU A 299 -6.70 22.54 16.14
N TYR A 300 -6.38 22.49 14.84
CA TYR A 300 -6.71 23.55 13.88
C TYR A 300 -8.22 23.76 13.74
N LEU A 301 -9.02 22.69 13.65
CA LEU A 301 -10.48 22.80 13.62
C LEU A 301 -11.04 23.36 14.94
N PHE A 302 -10.42 23.02 16.06
CA PHE A 302 -10.78 23.57 17.37
C PHE A 302 -10.50 25.07 17.44
N HIS A 303 -9.33 25.55 17.00
CA HIS A 303 -9.03 26.99 16.93
C HIS A 303 -9.93 27.76 15.95
N ILE A 304 -10.31 27.15 14.83
CA ILE A 304 -11.21 27.78 13.85
C ILE A 304 -12.65 27.84 14.38
N LEU A 305 -13.11 26.82 15.09
CA LEU A 305 -14.48 26.75 15.62
C LEU A 305 -14.64 27.49 16.96
N PHE A 306 -13.55 27.68 17.70
CA PHE A 306 -13.52 28.37 19.00
C PHE A 306 -12.37 29.39 19.06
N PRO A 307 -12.44 30.48 18.26
CA PRO A 307 -11.45 31.55 18.33
C PRO A 307 -11.61 32.29 19.67
N GLY A 308 -10.77 31.96 20.65
CA GLY A 308 -10.79 32.57 22.00
C GLY A 308 -10.63 31.59 23.17
N ALA A 309 -10.50 30.29 22.93
CA ALA A 309 -10.32 29.31 24.01
C ALA A 309 -8.92 29.36 24.68
N ASP A 310 -7.98 30.14 24.15
CA ASP A 310 -6.63 30.30 24.71
C ASP A 310 -6.50 31.41 25.77
N GLU A 311 -7.55 32.22 26.00
CA GLU A 311 -7.51 33.36 26.92
C GLU A 311 -8.17 33.10 28.30
N ALA A 312 -8.34 31.83 28.72
CA ALA A 312 -8.89 31.47 30.03
C ALA A 312 -7.92 30.66 30.89
#